data_AF-A0A933ZCY9-F1
#
_entry.id   AF-A0A933ZCY9-F1
#
_cell.length_a   1.000
_cell.length_b   1.000
_cell.length_c   1.000
_cell.angle_alpha   90.00
_cell.angle_beta   90.00
_cell.angle_gamma   90.00
#
_symmetry.space_group_name_H-M   'P 1'
#
loop_
_entity.id
_entity.type
_entity.pdbx_description
1 polymer ?
#
loop_
_entity_poly.entity_id
_entity_poly.type
_entity_poly.pdbx_seq_one_letter_code
_entity_poly.pdbx_strand_id
1 'polypeptide(L)'
;MLIRSRFGGATVVLCAAVLLGCSSSSDGGASEPLNGGIGQICSSSDCPAGLSCRSDTKDWIAHHQCTMGCSTSGECTSKFGPNTMCIGAAICVSTCTSDTGCPTGTVCNENGWCGNTGPGSGVPVCSGTPTPCSLLDHSTCITAFGCTAAADCSGVPASCYSQSTSYTCSSMDGCSWSSSSSSCSGSATPCSLISGPSTCGSQSGCHWNESCSGVQDPCGKTSASLCKYAPGCSLVYQ
;
A
#
# COMPACT_ATOMS: atom_id res chain seq x y z
N MET A 1 -24.73 -52.76 25.59
CA MET A 1 -23.93 -51.56 25.30
C MET A 1 -24.48 -50.96 24.02
N LEU A 2 -25.42 -50.02 24.14
CA LEU A 2 -26.19 -49.48 23.03
C LEU A 2 -26.22 -47.96 23.19
N ILE A 3 -25.70 -47.31 22.16
CA ILE A 3 -25.42 -45.88 22.07
C ILE A 3 -26.75 -45.14 21.91
N ARG A 4 -27.01 -44.19 22.81
CA ARG A 4 -28.06 -43.19 22.67
C ARG A 4 -27.57 -42.09 21.73
N SER A 5 -28.16 -41.99 20.54
CA SER A 5 -28.05 -40.79 19.70
C SER A 5 -29.35 -40.00 19.79
N ARG A 6 -29.30 -38.83 20.45
CA ARG A 6 -30.38 -37.84 20.44
C ARG A 6 -30.37 -37.11 19.10
N PHE A 7 -31.45 -37.22 18.34
CA PHE A 7 -31.79 -36.28 17.27
C PHE A 7 -32.41 -35.04 17.92
N GLY A 8 -31.72 -33.90 17.81
CA GLY A 8 -32.25 -32.58 18.15
C GLY A 8 -32.94 -31.99 16.92
N GLY A 9 -34.17 -31.51 17.12
CA GLY A 9 -35.11 -31.15 16.07
C GLY A 9 -34.63 -30.04 15.13
N ALA A 10 -34.80 -30.27 13.84
CA ALA A 10 -34.99 -29.21 12.86
C ALA A 10 -36.49 -29.10 12.60
N THR A 11 -37.12 -28.08 13.18
CA THR A 11 -38.49 -27.71 12.85
C THR A 11 -38.46 -27.10 11.45
N VAL A 12 -38.80 -27.89 10.44
CA VAL A 12 -39.01 -27.39 9.08
C VAL A 12 -40.36 -26.68 9.07
N VAL A 13 -40.33 -25.35 9.14
CA VAL A 13 -41.51 -24.52 8.88
C VAL A 13 -41.69 -24.49 7.36
N LEU A 14 -42.63 -25.29 6.85
CA LEU A 14 -43.17 -25.11 5.50
C LEU A 14 -43.99 -23.81 5.49
N CYS A 15 -43.40 -22.73 4.99
CA CYS A 15 -44.17 -21.58 4.54
C CYS A 15 -44.84 -21.94 3.21
N ALA A 16 -46.15 -22.21 3.27
CA ALA A 16 -47.00 -22.30 2.10
C ALA A 16 -47.02 -20.94 1.38
N ALA A 17 -46.55 -20.92 0.14
CA ALA A 17 -46.57 -19.75 -0.72
C ALA A 17 -48.03 -19.45 -1.14
N VAL A 18 -48.62 -18.45 -0.49
CA VAL A 18 -49.81 -17.75 -1.02
C VAL A 18 -49.30 -16.65 -1.94
N LEU A 19 -49.57 -16.83 -3.23
CA LEU A 19 -49.31 -15.85 -4.30
C LEU A 19 -50.24 -14.65 -4.15
N LEU A 20 -49.91 -13.73 -3.25
CA LEU A 20 -50.45 -12.38 -3.21
C LEU A 20 -49.31 -11.40 -3.47
N GLY A 21 -49.39 -10.72 -4.60
CA GLY A 21 -48.40 -9.75 -5.06
C GLY A 21 -48.18 -8.66 -4.03
N CYS A 22 -46.99 -8.66 -3.44
CA CYS A 22 -46.39 -7.48 -2.83
C CYS A 22 -45.36 -6.96 -3.82
N SER A 23 -45.68 -5.85 -4.49
CA SER A 23 -44.70 -5.02 -5.17
C SER A 23 -43.71 -4.54 -4.11
N SER A 24 -42.61 -5.28 -3.97
CA SER A 24 -41.47 -4.82 -3.20
C SER A 24 -40.78 -3.79 -4.08
N SER A 25 -41.15 -2.53 -3.92
CA SER A 25 -40.34 -1.40 -4.36
C SER A 25 -39.03 -1.49 -3.59
N SER A 26 -38.08 -2.25 -4.13
CA SER A 26 -36.67 -2.08 -3.80
C SER A 26 -36.29 -0.71 -4.35
N ASP A 27 -36.56 0.32 -3.55
CA ASP A 27 -35.88 1.60 -3.66
C ASP A 27 -34.40 1.29 -3.50
N GLY A 28 -33.74 1.02 -4.63
CA GLY A 28 -32.33 1.25 -4.76
C GLY A 28 -32.15 2.71 -4.42
N GLY A 29 -31.80 2.98 -3.16
CA GLY A 29 -31.41 4.28 -2.66
C GLY A 29 -30.21 4.73 -3.47
N ALA A 30 -30.49 5.31 -4.64
CA ALA A 30 -29.63 6.28 -5.26
C ALA A 30 -29.39 7.28 -4.14
N SER A 31 -28.15 7.25 -3.64
CA SER A 31 -27.65 8.20 -2.67
C SER A 31 -28.04 9.55 -3.23
N GLU A 32 -28.97 10.26 -2.59
CA GLU A 32 -29.19 11.65 -2.93
C GLU A 32 -27.81 12.32 -2.95
N PRO A 33 -27.49 13.12 -3.97
CA PRO A 33 -26.19 13.78 -4.05
C PRO A 33 -25.99 14.49 -2.72
N LEU A 34 -24.93 14.14 -1.97
CA LEU A 34 -24.59 14.65 -0.64
C LEU A 34 -24.91 16.15 -0.56
N ASN A 35 -26.09 16.48 -0.05
CA ASN A 35 -26.81 17.70 -0.42
C ASN A 35 -26.35 18.92 0.40
N GLY A 36 -25.16 18.84 0.99
CA GLY A 36 -24.64 19.86 1.89
C GLY A 36 -23.57 20.75 1.28
N GLY A 37 -23.08 20.47 0.06
CA GLY A 37 -21.95 21.18 -0.55
C GLY A 37 -20.62 21.08 0.20
N ILE A 38 -20.60 20.38 1.34
CA ILE A 38 -19.46 20.34 2.24
C ILE A 38 -18.34 19.47 1.66
N GLY A 39 -17.11 19.97 1.71
CA GLY A 39 -15.98 19.33 1.06
C GLY A 39 -15.91 19.54 -0.45
N GLN A 40 -16.90 20.16 -1.11
CA GLN A 40 -16.79 20.48 -2.55
C GLN A 40 -15.64 21.47 -2.80
N ILE A 41 -14.93 21.28 -3.92
CA ILE A 41 -13.87 22.21 -4.33
C ILE A 41 -14.46 23.58 -4.69
N CYS A 42 -13.78 24.65 -4.31
CA CYS A 42 -14.22 26.03 -4.55
C CYS A 42 -13.06 27.00 -4.82
N SER A 43 -13.34 28.07 -5.56
CA SER A 43 -12.35 29.09 -5.93
C SER A 43 -12.49 30.40 -5.14
N SER A 44 -13.73 30.80 -4.80
CA SER A 44 -13.99 31.93 -3.89
C SER A 44 -15.46 32.10 -3.46
N SER A 45 -16.42 31.82 -4.35
CA SER A 45 -17.86 32.03 -4.09
C SER A 45 -18.75 30.85 -4.50
N ASP A 46 -18.14 29.72 -4.84
CA ASP A 46 -18.84 28.55 -5.40
C ASP A 46 -19.59 27.74 -4.34
N CYS A 47 -19.46 28.12 -3.07
CA CYS A 47 -20.03 27.38 -1.97
C CYS A 47 -21.52 27.67 -1.80
N PRO A 48 -22.35 26.62 -1.58
CA PRO A 48 -23.75 26.80 -1.23
C PRO A 48 -23.96 27.67 0.00
N ALA A 49 -25.18 28.21 0.15
CA ALA A 49 -25.53 29.10 1.25
C ALA A 49 -25.20 28.48 2.62
N GLY A 50 -24.52 29.25 3.48
CA GLY A 50 -24.10 28.81 4.81
C GLY A 50 -22.74 28.12 4.87
N LEU A 51 -22.07 27.93 3.72
CA LEU A 51 -20.69 27.49 3.63
C LEU A 51 -19.78 28.64 3.20
N SER A 52 -18.49 28.52 3.49
CA SER A 52 -17.46 29.44 3.02
C SER A 52 -16.33 28.66 2.38
N CYS A 53 -15.80 29.22 1.30
CA CYS A 53 -14.64 28.64 0.65
C CYS A 53 -13.41 28.87 1.51
N ARG A 54 -12.85 27.81 2.08
CA ARG A 54 -11.70 27.93 2.96
C ARG A 54 -10.44 28.20 2.14
N SER A 55 -9.79 29.31 2.44
CA SER A 55 -8.58 29.79 1.76
C SER A 55 -7.50 30.21 2.77
N ASP A 56 -7.29 29.37 3.80
CA ASP A 56 -6.27 29.61 4.81
C ASP A 56 -4.89 29.13 4.29
N THR A 57 -3.94 30.06 4.22
CA THR A 57 -2.57 29.83 3.72
C THR A 57 -1.61 29.34 4.81
N LYS A 58 -2.04 29.34 6.07
CA LYS A 58 -1.29 28.83 7.22
C LYS A 58 -1.74 27.42 7.60
N ASP A 59 -3.04 27.18 7.55
CA ASP A 59 -3.64 25.87 7.79
C ASP A 59 -4.39 25.40 6.56
N TRP A 60 -3.69 24.59 5.77
CA TRP A 60 -4.18 24.12 4.50
C TRP A 60 -5.18 22.96 4.62
N ILE A 61 -5.57 22.56 5.83
CA ILE A 61 -6.63 21.57 6.03
C ILE A 61 -7.91 22.06 5.36
N ALA A 62 -8.45 21.24 4.45
CA ALA A 62 -9.62 21.53 3.64
C ALA A 62 -9.52 22.83 2.82
N HIS A 63 -8.31 23.19 2.38
CA HIS A 63 -8.09 24.38 1.56
C HIS A 63 -8.67 24.20 0.15
N HIS A 64 -9.25 25.29 -0.36
CA HIS A 64 -10.12 25.30 -1.54
C HIS A 64 -11.30 24.34 -1.45
N GLN A 65 -11.81 24.08 -0.24
CA GLN A 65 -13.05 23.34 -0.03
C GLN A 65 -14.09 24.17 0.71
N CYS A 66 -15.36 23.92 0.38
CA CYS A 66 -16.49 24.51 1.07
C CYS A 66 -16.63 23.89 2.46
N THR A 67 -16.50 24.72 3.49
CA THR A 67 -16.57 24.29 4.89
C THR A 67 -17.44 25.26 5.69
N MET A 68 -17.76 24.88 6.92
CA MET A 68 -18.39 25.73 7.91
C MET A 68 -17.64 25.55 9.23
N GLY A 69 -17.46 26.63 9.99
CA GLY A 69 -16.89 26.54 11.34
C GLY A 69 -17.79 25.72 12.27
N CYS A 70 -17.19 25.02 13.23
CA CYS A 70 -17.90 24.22 14.22
C CYS A 70 -17.20 24.18 15.57
N SER A 71 -17.98 23.97 16.63
CA SER A 71 -17.46 23.68 17.97
C SER A 71 -17.58 22.21 18.33
N THR A 72 -18.54 21.50 17.74
CA THR A 72 -18.79 20.06 18.00
C THR A 72 -19.20 19.33 16.73
N SER A 73 -18.96 18.01 16.66
CA SER A 73 -19.42 17.20 15.53
C SER A 73 -20.94 17.16 15.40
N GLY A 74 -21.68 17.31 16.51
CA GLY A 74 -23.14 17.38 16.50
C GLY A 74 -23.67 18.52 15.63
N GLU A 75 -23.00 19.70 15.63
CA GLU A 75 -23.39 20.84 14.78
C GLU A 75 -23.29 20.50 13.29
N CYS A 76 -22.20 19.84 12.89
CA CYS A 76 -22.01 19.38 11.51
C CYS A 76 -23.08 18.36 11.14
N THR A 77 -23.25 17.33 11.97
CA THR A 77 -24.20 16.25 11.71
C THR A 77 -25.65 16.74 11.63
N SER A 78 -26.05 17.67 12.50
CA SER A 78 -27.40 18.25 12.46
C SER A 78 -27.66 19.11 11.23
N LYS A 79 -26.65 19.79 10.67
CA LYS A 79 -26.82 20.65 9.49
C LYS A 79 -26.65 19.92 8.16
N PHE A 80 -25.67 19.04 8.06
CA PHE A 80 -25.22 18.45 6.80
C PHE A 80 -25.42 16.94 6.73
N GLY A 81 -25.93 16.33 7.80
CA GLY A 81 -26.24 14.91 7.87
C GLY A 81 -25.14 14.06 8.53
N PRO A 82 -25.42 12.76 8.73
CA PRO A 82 -24.59 11.84 9.54
C PRO A 82 -23.16 11.64 9.02
N ASN A 83 -22.91 11.90 7.75
CA ASN A 83 -21.60 11.74 7.11
C ASN A 83 -20.74 13.00 7.23
N THR A 84 -20.89 13.75 8.33
CA THR A 84 -20.13 14.97 8.60
C THR A 84 -19.70 15.05 10.05
N MET A 85 -18.51 15.60 10.27
CA MET A 85 -17.94 15.76 11.61
C MET A 85 -17.13 17.05 11.72
N CYS A 86 -16.91 17.48 12.97
CA CYS A 86 -16.01 18.59 13.29
C CYS A 86 -14.62 18.04 13.55
N ILE A 87 -13.62 18.53 12.82
CA ILE A 87 -12.21 18.14 13.02
C ILE A 87 -11.46 19.17 13.89
N GLY A 88 -10.24 18.85 14.31
CA GLY A 88 -9.42 19.70 15.18
C GLY A 88 -9.14 21.12 14.65
N ALA A 89 -9.36 21.37 13.36
CA ALA A 89 -9.30 22.69 12.73
C ALA A 89 -10.60 23.51 12.88
N ALA A 90 -11.52 23.09 13.75
CA ALA A 90 -12.82 23.72 14.01
C ALA A 90 -13.66 23.95 12.75
N ILE A 91 -13.61 23.01 11.81
CA ILE A 91 -14.40 23.01 10.57
C ILE A 91 -15.13 21.69 10.37
N CYS A 92 -16.31 21.78 9.77
CA CYS A 92 -17.06 20.62 9.33
C CYS A 92 -16.48 20.07 8.03
N VAL A 93 -16.27 18.76 7.99
CA VAL A 93 -15.83 18.01 6.81
C VAL A 93 -16.76 16.84 6.52
N SER A 94 -16.77 16.35 5.28
CA SER A 94 -17.46 15.10 4.94
C SER A 94 -16.60 13.90 5.33
N THR A 95 -17.17 12.97 6.09
CA THR A 95 -16.51 11.71 6.45
C THR A 95 -16.65 10.69 5.34
N CYS A 96 -15.69 9.78 5.22
CA CYS A 96 -15.68 8.76 4.17
C CYS A 96 -15.01 7.47 4.65
N THR A 97 -15.31 6.38 3.95
CA THR A 97 -14.63 5.08 4.07
C THR A 97 -13.94 4.65 2.77
N SER A 98 -14.25 5.34 1.66
CA SER A 98 -13.67 5.13 0.33
C SER A 98 -13.83 6.41 -0.51
N ASP A 99 -13.06 6.51 -1.59
CA ASP A 99 -13.09 7.67 -2.50
C ASP A 99 -14.46 7.88 -3.17
N THR A 100 -15.23 6.82 -3.36
CA THR A 100 -16.58 6.89 -3.93
C THR A 100 -17.57 7.64 -3.05
N GLY A 101 -17.27 7.76 -1.75
CA GLY A 101 -18.08 8.53 -0.80
C GLY A 101 -17.76 10.02 -0.80
N CYS A 102 -16.75 10.45 -1.57
CA CYS A 102 -16.26 11.82 -1.54
C CYS A 102 -16.79 12.68 -2.69
N PRO A 103 -16.99 14.00 -2.47
CA PRO A 103 -17.31 14.94 -3.53
C PRO A 103 -16.28 14.89 -4.67
N THR A 104 -16.73 15.17 -5.91
CA THR A 104 -15.86 15.20 -7.08
C THR A 104 -14.62 16.09 -6.86
N GLY A 105 -13.44 15.55 -7.17
CA GLY A 105 -12.14 16.22 -6.98
C GLY A 105 -11.51 16.01 -5.61
N THR A 106 -12.19 15.31 -4.70
CA THR A 106 -11.67 14.98 -3.37
C THR A 106 -11.48 13.48 -3.22
N VAL A 107 -10.61 13.08 -2.31
CA VAL A 107 -10.36 11.67 -1.99
C VAL A 107 -10.51 11.42 -0.50
N CYS A 108 -10.77 10.17 -0.13
CA CYS A 108 -10.83 9.79 1.25
C CYS A 108 -9.43 9.63 1.82
N ASN A 109 -9.05 10.49 2.77
CA ASN A 109 -7.73 10.38 3.38
C ASN A 109 -7.69 9.36 4.53
N GLU A 110 -6.49 9.10 5.04
CA GLU A 110 -6.25 8.13 6.13
C GLU A 110 -6.97 8.50 7.45
N ASN A 111 -7.41 9.75 7.60
CA ASN A 111 -8.18 10.23 8.75
C ASN A 111 -9.70 10.04 8.57
N GLY A 112 -10.15 9.43 7.47
CA GLY A 112 -11.55 9.12 7.22
C GLY A 112 -12.41 10.32 6.83
N TRP A 113 -11.82 11.34 6.19
CA TRP A 113 -12.58 12.47 5.64
C TRP A 113 -12.11 12.87 4.24
N CYS A 114 -13.00 13.52 3.49
CA CYS A 114 -12.79 13.89 2.09
C CYS A 114 -11.95 15.15 1.97
N GLY A 115 -10.69 14.98 1.59
CA GLY A 115 -9.75 16.06 1.36
C GLY A 115 -9.55 16.35 -0.12
N ASN A 116 -9.31 17.62 -0.45
CA ASN A 116 -8.80 18.00 -1.76
C ASN A 116 -7.45 17.30 -2.00
N THR A 117 -7.18 16.86 -3.23
CA THR A 117 -5.89 16.25 -3.64
C THR A 117 -5.10 17.11 -4.61
N GLY A 118 -5.69 18.21 -5.05
CA GLY A 118 -5.07 19.11 -6.01
C GLY A 118 -4.05 20.07 -5.39
N PRO A 119 -3.42 20.89 -6.26
CA PRO A 119 -2.70 22.09 -5.84
C PRO A 119 -3.56 22.94 -4.91
N GLY A 120 -2.98 23.47 -3.85
CA GLY A 120 -3.68 24.20 -2.82
C GLY A 120 -4.23 23.33 -1.69
N SER A 121 -4.26 22.00 -1.79
CA SER A 121 -4.95 21.17 -0.77
C SER A 121 -4.26 21.11 0.59
N GLY A 122 -2.98 21.46 0.67
CA GLY A 122 -2.18 21.32 1.88
C GLY A 122 -1.69 19.93 2.18
N VAL A 123 -2.30 18.96 1.52
CA VAL A 123 -1.84 17.59 1.52
C VAL A 123 -0.63 17.56 0.58
N PRO A 124 0.57 17.24 1.09
CA PRO A 124 1.74 17.20 0.23
C PRO A 124 1.53 16.10 -0.81
N VAL A 125 1.72 16.44 -2.08
CA VAL A 125 1.65 15.46 -3.16
C VAL A 125 3.05 14.91 -3.42
N CYS A 126 3.13 13.63 -3.75
CA CYS A 126 4.39 13.04 -4.17
C CYS A 126 4.68 13.47 -5.61
N SER A 127 5.79 14.16 -5.83
CA SER A 127 6.18 14.68 -7.14
C SER A 127 7.65 14.43 -7.41
N GLY A 128 8.04 14.47 -8.69
CA GLY A 128 9.38 14.18 -9.14
C GLY A 128 9.41 13.16 -10.28
N THR A 129 10.58 12.57 -10.50
CA THR A 129 10.78 11.46 -11.43
C THR A 129 11.37 10.30 -10.64
N PRO A 130 10.68 9.15 -10.58
CA PRO A 130 11.19 8.03 -9.81
C PRO A 130 12.52 7.55 -10.40
N THR A 131 13.47 7.22 -9.53
CA THR A 131 14.74 6.63 -9.92
C THR A 131 14.48 5.25 -10.52
N PRO A 132 14.98 4.94 -11.73
CA PRO A 132 14.81 3.61 -12.32
C PRO A 132 15.32 2.50 -11.38
N CYS A 133 14.58 1.38 -11.30
CA CYS A 133 14.94 0.25 -10.43
C CYS A 133 16.38 -0.22 -10.70
N SER A 134 16.84 -0.26 -11.95
CA SER A 134 18.20 -0.67 -12.33
C SER A 134 19.33 0.21 -11.78
N LEU A 135 19.02 1.38 -11.24
CA LEU A 135 19.98 2.28 -10.62
C LEU A 135 19.94 2.24 -9.08
N LEU A 136 19.03 1.47 -8.50
CA LEU A 136 18.95 1.31 -7.05
C LEU A 136 19.92 0.24 -6.57
N ASP A 137 20.52 0.48 -5.40
CA ASP A 137 21.19 -0.58 -4.64
C ASP A 137 20.16 -1.58 -4.08
N HIS A 138 20.64 -2.75 -3.65
CA HIS A 138 19.79 -3.83 -3.16
C HIS A 138 18.91 -3.43 -1.97
N SER A 139 19.46 -2.67 -1.01
CA SER A 139 18.71 -2.29 0.19
C SER A 139 17.58 -1.32 -0.13
N THR A 140 17.83 -0.35 -1.01
CA THR A 140 16.81 0.58 -1.49
C THR A 140 15.77 -0.15 -2.36
N CYS A 141 16.21 -1.07 -3.22
CA CYS A 141 15.35 -1.84 -4.12
C CYS A 141 14.27 -2.65 -3.39
N ILE A 142 14.62 -3.32 -2.27
CA ILE A 142 13.67 -4.11 -1.47
C ILE A 142 12.50 -3.27 -0.94
N THR A 143 12.76 -1.99 -0.67
CA THR A 143 11.76 -1.07 -0.12
C THR A 143 11.05 -0.25 -1.19
N ALA A 144 11.58 -0.19 -2.41
CA ALA A 144 11.07 0.65 -3.48
C ALA A 144 9.82 0.05 -4.13
N PHE A 145 8.72 0.81 -4.14
CA PHE A 145 7.45 0.35 -4.71
C PHE A 145 7.57 0.11 -6.23
N GLY A 146 7.11 -1.05 -6.69
CA GLY A 146 7.20 -1.45 -8.11
C GLY A 146 8.57 -2.01 -8.54
N CYS A 147 9.56 -2.04 -7.64
CA CYS A 147 10.83 -2.72 -7.88
C CYS A 147 10.85 -4.12 -7.25
N THR A 148 11.59 -5.02 -7.88
CA THR A 148 11.87 -6.37 -7.40
C THR A 148 13.37 -6.56 -7.31
N ALA A 149 13.85 -6.81 -6.10
CA ALA A 149 15.21 -7.25 -5.88
C ALA A 149 15.36 -8.69 -6.38
N ALA A 150 16.18 -8.87 -7.42
CA ALA A 150 16.64 -10.17 -7.86
C ALA A 150 18.08 -10.34 -7.37
N ALA A 151 18.39 -11.53 -6.90
CA ALA A 151 19.74 -11.86 -6.51
C ALA A 151 20.07 -13.25 -7.01
N ASP A 152 21.21 -13.37 -7.67
CA ASP A 152 21.70 -14.61 -8.23
C ASP A 152 23.18 -14.78 -7.94
N CYS A 153 23.58 -16.03 -7.73
CA CYS A 153 24.97 -16.39 -7.68
C CYS A 153 25.40 -16.85 -9.06
N SER A 154 26.41 -16.20 -9.63
CA SER A 154 26.91 -16.53 -10.96
C SER A 154 28.43 -16.73 -10.97
N GLY A 155 28.96 -17.15 -12.11
CA GLY A 155 30.37 -17.53 -12.26
C GLY A 155 30.57 -19.04 -12.47
N VAL A 156 31.83 -19.47 -12.35
CA VAL A 156 32.23 -20.87 -12.51
C VAL A 156 33.00 -21.25 -11.26
N PRO A 157 32.52 -22.24 -10.47
CA PRO A 157 33.20 -22.60 -9.24
C PRO A 157 34.58 -23.20 -9.55
N ALA A 158 35.56 -22.92 -8.68
CA ALA A 158 36.85 -23.58 -8.75
C ALA A 158 36.69 -25.10 -8.61
N SER A 159 37.61 -25.86 -9.19
CA SER A 159 37.59 -27.32 -9.05
C SER A 159 37.94 -27.72 -7.61
N CYS A 160 37.24 -28.70 -7.03
CA CYS A 160 37.59 -29.25 -5.72
C CYS A 160 39.07 -29.68 -5.69
N TYR A 161 39.56 -30.30 -6.78
CA TYR A 161 40.94 -30.77 -6.90
C TYR A 161 42.00 -29.65 -6.91
N SER A 162 41.60 -28.39 -7.12
CA SER A 162 42.50 -27.24 -7.06
C SER A 162 42.71 -26.71 -5.63
N GLN A 163 41.98 -27.24 -4.64
CA GLN A 163 42.09 -26.81 -3.25
C GLN A 163 43.20 -27.58 -2.53
N SER A 164 44.17 -26.85 -1.97
CA SER A 164 45.35 -27.41 -1.31
C SER A 164 45.22 -27.53 0.21
N THR A 165 44.14 -27.02 0.81
CA THR A 165 43.94 -27.03 2.27
C THR A 165 42.58 -27.61 2.65
N SER A 166 42.51 -28.23 3.82
CA SER A 166 41.23 -28.71 4.38
C SER A 166 40.22 -27.59 4.53
N TYR A 167 40.66 -26.41 4.96
CA TYR A 167 39.81 -25.25 5.16
C TYR A 167 39.16 -24.79 3.84
N THR A 168 39.95 -24.56 2.78
CA THR A 168 39.41 -24.09 1.49
C THR A 168 38.63 -25.18 0.75
N CYS A 169 38.91 -26.45 1.02
CA CYS A 169 38.12 -27.56 0.50
C CYS A 169 36.74 -27.64 1.16
N SER A 170 36.69 -27.56 2.50
CA SER A 170 35.43 -27.63 3.27
C SER A 170 34.57 -26.37 3.15
N SER A 171 35.14 -25.24 2.69
CA SER A 171 34.35 -24.03 2.39
C SER A 171 33.63 -24.08 1.05
N MET A 172 33.96 -25.04 0.18
CA MET A 172 33.30 -25.24 -1.11
C MET A 172 32.20 -26.27 -1.01
N ASP A 173 30.97 -25.87 -1.35
CA ASP A 173 29.84 -26.77 -1.35
C ASP A 173 30.02 -27.87 -2.41
N GLY A 174 29.77 -29.13 -2.03
CA GLY A 174 30.02 -30.31 -2.89
C GLY A 174 31.45 -30.85 -2.91
N CYS A 175 32.39 -30.22 -2.18
CA CYS A 175 33.76 -30.73 -2.02
C CYS A 175 33.97 -31.44 -0.68
N SER A 176 34.90 -32.39 -0.63
CA SER A 176 35.26 -33.13 0.59
C SER A 176 36.77 -33.27 0.74
N TRP A 177 37.27 -33.00 1.95
CA TRP A 177 38.68 -33.12 2.27
C TRP A 177 39.01 -34.52 2.80
N SER A 178 40.05 -35.12 2.24
CA SER A 178 40.60 -36.39 2.69
C SER A 178 41.90 -36.18 3.45
N SER A 179 41.89 -36.40 4.76
CA SER A 179 43.08 -36.26 5.62
C SER A 179 44.17 -37.31 5.31
N SER A 180 43.79 -38.49 4.80
CA SER A 180 44.73 -39.56 4.49
C SER A 180 45.56 -39.27 3.25
N SER A 181 44.96 -38.62 2.24
CA SER A 181 45.63 -38.25 0.99
C SER A 181 46.03 -36.77 0.94
N SER A 182 45.68 -35.98 1.97
CA SER A 182 45.87 -34.52 2.01
C SER A 182 45.38 -33.85 0.72
N SER A 183 44.21 -34.29 0.24
CA SER A 183 43.66 -33.87 -1.05
C SER A 183 42.16 -33.57 -0.94
N CYS A 184 41.71 -32.61 -1.74
CA CYS A 184 40.30 -32.31 -1.90
C CYS A 184 39.73 -33.05 -3.12
N SER A 185 38.53 -33.61 -2.98
CA SER A 185 37.81 -34.30 -4.07
C SER A 185 36.33 -33.93 -4.08
N GLY A 186 35.60 -34.37 -5.11
CA GLY A 186 34.17 -34.08 -5.29
C GLY A 186 33.89 -33.21 -6.51
N SER A 187 32.67 -32.70 -6.57
CA SER A 187 32.18 -31.83 -7.64
C SER A 187 31.56 -30.60 -7.01
N ALA A 188 32.19 -29.44 -7.22
CA ALA A 188 31.73 -28.19 -6.65
C ALA A 188 30.33 -27.84 -7.16
N THR A 189 29.43 -27.41 -6.25
CA THR A 189 28.08 -26.99 -6.61
C THR A 189 28.12 -25.84 -7.61
N PRO A 190 27.42 -25.89 -8.75
CA PRO A 190 27.34 -24.77 -9.69
C PRO A 190 26.84 -23.49 -9.01
N CYS A 191 27.45 -22.34 -9.31
CA CYS A 191 27.09 -21.06 -8.69
C CYS A 191 25.59 -20.77 -8.82
N SER A 192 24.97 -21.08 -9.97
CA SER A 192 23.53 -20.86 -10.22
C SER A 192 22.57 -21.65 -9.32
N LEU A 193 23.05 -22.63 -8.57
CA LEU A 193 22.24 -23.39 -7.61
C LEU A 193 22.40 -22.88 -6.16
N ILE A 194 23.25 -21.89 -5.94
CA ILE A 194 23.51 -21.32 -4.62
C ILE A 194 22.57 -20.13 -4.39
N SER A 195 21.64 -20.27 -3.45
CA SER A 195 20.61 -19.24 -3.17
C SER A 195 21.00 -18.22 -2.09
N GLY A 196 22.21 -18.32 -1.52
CA GLY A 196 22.62 -17.50 -0.38
C GLY A 196 23.86 -16.65 -0.66
N PRO A 197 23.87 -15.34 -0.33
CA PRO A 197 24.99 -14.44 -0.60
C PRO A 197 26.28 -14.90 0.09
N SER A 198 26.19 -15.31 1.36
CA SER A 198 27.35 -15.78 2.13
C SER A 198 27.94 -17.06 1.55
N THR A 199 27.11 -18.01 1.14
CA THR A 199 27.56 -19.27 0.53
C THR A 199 28.17 -19.01 -0.84
N CYS A 200 27.57 -18.13 -1.64
CA CYS A 200 28.09 -17.73 -2.94
C CYS A 200 29.47 -17.07 -2.82
N GLY A 201 29.63 -16.12 -1.88
CA GLY A 201 30.90 -15.45 -1.63
C GLY A 201 31.98 -16.36 -1.01
N SER A 202 31.59 -17.44 -0.35
CA SER A 202 32.52 -18.43 0.22
C SER A 202 33.06 -19.41 -0.82
N GLN A 203 32.36 -19.56 -1.95
CA GLN A 203 32.75 -20.48 -3.00
C GLN A 203 33.65 -19.79 -4.03
N SER A 204 34.92 -20.17 -4.05
CA SER A 204 35.91 -19.61 -4.97
C SER A 204 35.44 -19.72 -6.43
N GLY A 205 35.47 -18.61 -7.16
CA GLY A 205 34.99 -18.52 -8.55
C GLY A 205 33.52 -18.15 -8.73
N CYS A 206 32.73 -18.12 -7.66
CA CYS A 206 31.38 -17.60 -7.65
C CYS A 206 31.34 -16.14 -7.18
N HIS A 207 30.36 -15.39 -7.66
CA HIS A 207 30.09 -14.02 -7.23
C HIS A 207 28.59 -13.78 -7.11
N TRP A 208 28.21 -13.09 -6.03
CA TRP A 208 26.83 -12.73 -5.77
C TRP A 208 26.50 -11.45 -6.54
N ASN A 209 25.55 -11.56 -7.46
CA ASN A 209 25.03 -10.43 -8.21
C ASN A 209 23.69 -10.02 -7.62
N GLU A 210 23.64 -8.80 -7.13
CA GLU A 210 22.41 -8.15 -6.73
C GLU A 210 21.96 -7.28 -7.90
N SER A 211 20.77 -7.55 -8.41
CA SER A 211 20.15 -6.74 -9.46
C SER A 211 18.79 -6.26 -9.00
N CYS A 212 18.44 -5.04 -9.40
CA CYS A 212 17.13 -4.49 -9.15
C CYS A 212 16.42 -4.31 -10.49
N SER A 213 15.22 -4.88 -10.58
CA SER A 213 14.41 -4.89 -11.80
C SER A 213 13.00 -4.39 -11.50
N GLY A 214 12.20 -4.17 -12.54
CA GLY A 214 10.86 -3.63 -12.42
C GLY A 214 10.76 -2.19 -12.91
N VAL A 215 9.60 -1.60 -12.66
CA VAL A 215 9.27 -0.23 -13.06
C VAL A 215 8.60 0.42 -11.86
N GLN A 216 9.22 1.48 -11.33
CA GLN A 216 8.60 2.25 -10.26
C GLN A 216 7.32 2.92 -10.74
N ASP A 217 6.34 3.02 -9.83
CA ASP A 217 5.16 3.82 -10.07
C ASP A 217 5.52 5.31 -10.23
N PRO A 218 4.84 6.04 -11.13
CA PRO A 218 5.03 7.49 -11.23
C PRO A 218 4.74 8.19 -9.90
N CYS A 219 5.58 9.16 -9.49
CA CYS A 219 5.43 9.86 -8.21
C CYS A 219 4.01 10.40 -7.98
N GLY A 220 3.37 10.96 -9.02
CA GLY A 220 2.01 11.53 -8.92
C GLY A 220 0.90 10.50 -8.66
N LYS A 221 1.19 9.20 -8.71
CA LYS A 221 0.26 8.12 -8.31
C LYS A 221 0.55 7.59 -6.91
N THR A 222 1.68 7.94 -6.32
CA THR A 222 2.09 7.49 -4.99
C THR A 222 1.46 8.38 -3.92
N SER A 223 0.87 7.77 -2.88
CA SER A 223 0.35 8.52 -1.75
C SER A 223 1.46 9.27 -1.01
N ALA A 224 1.11 10.34 -0.29
CA ALA A 224 2.06 11.10 0.51
C ALA A 224 2.83 10.21 1.52
N SER A 225 2.13 9.27 2.16
CA SER A 225 2.70 8.33 3.12
C SER A 225 3.70 7.34 2.51
N LEU A 226 3.51 6.98 1.25
CA LEU A 226 4.39 6.08 0.50
C LEU A 226 5.52 6.80 -0.25
N CYS A 227 5.47 8.12 -0.39
CA CYS A 227 6.45 8.89 -1.16
C CYS A 227 7.91 8.68 -0.69
N LYS A 228 8.12 8.45 0.61
CA LYS A 228 9.44 8.15 1.18
C LYS A 228 10.06 6.84 0.68
N TYR A 229 9.25 5.97 0.08
CA TYR A 229 9.66 4.70 -0.52
C TYR A 229 9.77 4.77 -2.05
N ALA A 230 9.68 5.96 -2.64
CA ALA A 230 9.87 6.17 -4.08
C ALA A 230 11.11 7.07 -4.29
N PRO A 231 12.33 6.49 -4.32
CA PRO A 231 13.55 7.25 -4.57
C PRO A 231 13.42 8.11 -5.82
N GLY A 232 13.87 9.38 -5.75
CA GLY A 232 13.68 10.35 -6.83
C GLY A 232 12.37 11.14 -6.77
N CYS A 233 11.42 10.70 -5.93
CA CYS A 233 10.24 11.47 -5.57
C CYS A 233 10.44 12.26 -4.28
N SER A 234 9.71 13.36 -4.14
CA SER A 234 9.70 14.20 -2.94
C SER A 234 8.29 14.72 -2.68
N LEU A 235 7.98 14.94 -1.40
CA LEU A 235 6.76 15.60 -0.99
C LEU A 235 6.85 17.08 -1.35
N VAL A 236 5.92 17.56 -2.17
CA VAL A 236 5.77 18.97 -2.50
C VAL A 236 4.42 19.46 -2.01
N TYR A 237 4.43 20.62 -1.37
CA TYR A 237 3.21 21.37 -1.06
C TYR A 237 2.93 22.24 -2.27
N GLN A 238 1.92 21.85 -3.05
CA GLN A 238 1.40 22.64 -4.16
C GLN A 238 0.30 23.53 -3.67
#